data_AF-A0A5R8NLW6-F1
#
_entry.id   AF-A0A5R8NLW6-F1
#
_cell.length_a   1.000
_cell.length_b   1.000
_cell.length_c   1.000
_cell.angle_alpha   90.00
_cell.angle_beta   90.00
_cell.angle_gamma   90.00
#
_symmetry.space_group_name_H-M   'P 1'
#
loop_
_entity.id
_entity.type
_entity.pdbx_description
1 polymer ?
#
loop_
_entity_poly.entity_id
_entity_poly.type
_entity_poly.pdbx_seq_one_letter_code
_entity_poly.pdbx_strand_id
1 'polypeptide(L)'
;MRASVTVEDAEGEWIVSFTHRDPELLNAMKKAVPRGRHWDAVNMSWRVNAGTRIMADLCAEFEQLGAAVTKPNTLNPNPPDGGDRRTAEYWERKFRAMNDAARRQHEQIQQLIDERDELQEQLRSATNVSTPMNGWAETLFDAVGPTLRKSVFKALTTCLHPDRAGDEGHPLQQQLNAAYDKARR
;
A
#
# COMPACT_ATOMS: atom_id res chain seq x y z
N MET A 1 -9.86 -5.62 24.65
CA MET A 1 -8.53 -5.80 24.01
C MET A 1 -8.77 -6.58 22.73
N ARG A 2 -8.20 -6.17 21.60
CA ARG A 2 -8.31 -6.94 20.34
C ARG A 2 -7.43 -8.18 20.45
N ALA A 3 -7.96 -9.34 20.06
CA ALA A 3 -7.17 -10.56 19.99
C ALA A 3 -6.15 -10.45 18.84
N SER A 4 -4.94 -10.96 19.05
CA SER A 4 -3.91 -11.07 18.02
C SER A 4 -3.50 -12.53 17.85
N VAL A 5 -3.32 -12.92 16.59
CA VAL A 5 -2.93 -14.28 16.18
C VAL A 5 -1.68 -14.18 15.32
N THR A 6 -0.65 -14.94 15.67
CA THR A 6 0.54 -15.08 14.84
C THR A 6 0.47 -16.42 14.12
N VAL A 7 0.63 -16.40 12.79
CA VAL A 7 0.62 -17.60 11.95
C VAL A 7 1.93 -17.69 11.18
N GLU A 8 2.76 -18.67 11.54
CA GLU A 8 4.09 -18.89 10.96
C GLU A 8 4.14 -20.21 10.20
N ASP A 9 4.82 -20.23 9.05
CA ASP A 9 5.12 -21.46 8.31
C ASP A 9 6.47 -22.02 8.78
N ALA A 10 6.44 -23.20 9.42
CA ALA A 10 7.61 -23.88 9.93
C ALA A 10 7.76 -25.25 9.26
N GLU A 11 8.35 -25.25 8.06
CA GLU A 11 8.86 -26.44 7.37
C GLU A 11 7.81 -27.57 7.22
N GLY A 12 6.63 -27.23 6.70
CA GLY A 12 5.55 -28.19 6.44
C GLY A 12 4.55 -28.33 7.59
N GLU A 13 4.74 -27.59 8.67
CA GLU A 13 3.78 -27.42 9.75
C GLU A 13 3.58 -25.93 10.06
N TRP A 14 2.33 -25.53 10.26
CA TRP A 14 1.99 -24.17 10.62
C TRP A 14 1.95 -24.01 12.13
N ILE A 15 2.53 -22.92 12.64
CA ILE A 15 2.49 -22.56 14.04
C ILE A 15 1.49 -21.42 14.22
N VAL A 16 0.46 -21.66 15.02
CA VAL A 16 -0.60 -20.70 15.33
C VAL A 16 -0.52 -20.35 16.81
N SER A 17 -0.17 -19.11 17.10
CA SER A 17 -0.02 -18.59 18.46
C SER A 17 -1.07 -17.52 18.75
N PHE A 18 -1.73 -17.61 19.90
CA PHE A 18 -2.75 -16.66 20.34
C PHE A 18 -2.21 -15.82 21.49
N THR A 19 -2.29 -14.49 21.39
CA THR A 19 -1.87 -13.60 22.50
C THR A 19 -2.81 -13.71 23.70
N HIS A 20 -4.09 -14.00 23.45
CA HIS A 20 -5.09 -14.26 24.47
C HIS A 20 -5.90 -15.50 24.10
N ARG A 21 -6.33 -16.26 25.10
CA ARG A 21 -7.14 -17.46 24.90
C ARG A 21 -8.57 -17.06 24.51
N ASP A 22 -8.77 -16.83 23.22
CA ASP A 22 -10.09 -16.54 22.66
C ASP A 22 -10.79 -17.85 22.25
N PRO A 23 -11.95 -18.19 22.87
CA PRO A 23 -12.66 -19.42 22.55
C PRO A 23 -13.23 -19.43 21.12
N GLU A 24 -13.54 -18.28 20.52
CA GLU A 24 -14.09 -18.22 19.17
C GLU A 24 -13.02 -18.53 18.12
N LEU A 25 -11.83 -17.93 18.27
CA LEU A 25 -10.68 -18.21 17.38
C LEU A 25 -10.23 -19.68 17.51
N LEU A 26 -10.23 -20.23 18.72
CA LEU A 26 -9.92 -21.64 18.93
C LEU A 26 -10.95 -22.57 18.27
N ASN A 27 -12.24 -22.20 18.28
CA ASN A 27 -13.28 -22.99 17.62
C ASN A 27 -13.18 -22.92 16.10
N ALA A 28 -12.89 -21.73 15.54
CA ALA A 28 -12.63 -21.56 14.11
C ALA A 28 -11.45 -22.46 13.66
N MET A 29 -10.34 -22.43 14.38
CA MET A 29 -9.17 -23.29 14.10
C MET A 29 -9.52 -24.78 14.16
N LYS A 30 -10.26 -25.22 15.19
CA LYS A 30 -10.67 -26.63 15.33
C LYS A 30 -11.61 -27.09 14.21
N LYS A 31 -12.44 -26.18 13.69
CA LYS A 31 -13.38 -26.43 12.59
C LYS A 31 -12.64 -26.52 11.25
N ALA A 32 -11.73 -25.58 10.98
CA ALA A 32 -10.95 -25.55 9.75
C ALA A 32 -9.97 -26.72 9.64
N VAL A 33 -9.35 -27.11 10.76
CA VAL A 33 -8.36 -28.20 10.80
C VAL A 33 -8.81 -29.27 11.81
N PRO A 34 -9.76 -30.16 11.45
CA PRO A 34 -10.31 -31.15 12.38
C PRO A 34 -9.30 -32.23 12.83
N ARG A 35 -8.28 -32.51 12.00
CA ARG A 35 -7.22 -33.52 12.23
C ARG A 35 -5.86 -32.91 11.88
N GLY A 36 -4.78 -33.43 12.46
CA GLY A 36 -3.42 -32.95 12.16
C GLY A 36 -3.02 -31.68 12.93
N ARG A 37 -3.66 -31.41 14.08
CA ARG A 37 -3.28 -30.33 14.99
C ARG A 37 -2.86 -30.89 16.35
N HIS A 38 -1.86 -30.28 16.98
CA HIS A 38 -1.47 -30.60 18.34
C HIS A 38 -1.05 -29.34 19.11
N TRP A 39 -1.17 -29.39 20.43
CA TRP A 39 -0.79 -28.28 21.30
C TRP A 39 0.67 -28.45 21.72
N ASP A 40 1.49 -27.43 21.46
CA ASP A 40 2.85 -27.31 21.97
C ASP A 40 2.82 -26.54 23.29
N ALA A 41 2.95 -27.26 24.40
CA ALA A 41 2.91 -26.68 25.73
C ALA A 41 4.14 -25.81 26.05
N VAL A 42 5.27 -26.03 25.37
CA VAL A 42 6.52 -25.29 25.61
C VAL A 42 6.43 -23.90 25.01
N ASN A 43 5.97 -23.82 23.75
CA ASN A 43 5.84 -22.56 23.02
C ASN A 43 4.47 -21.89 23.18
N MET A 44 3.55 -22.56 23.88
CA MET A 44 2.15 -22.14 24.04
C MET A 44 1.48 -21.85 22.70
N SER A 45 1.68 -22.74 21.73
CA SER A 45 1.19 -22.58 20.36
C SER A 45 0.55 -23.86 19.82
N TRP A 46 -0.29 -23.71 18.81
CA TRP A 46 -0.85 -24.83 18.07
C TRP A 46 0.01 -25.12 16.86
N ARG A 47 0.42 -26.38 16.75
CA ARG A 47 1.10 -26.93 15.59
C ARG A 47 0.07 -27.58 14.68
N VAL A 48 0.06 -27.19 13.42
CA VAL A 48 -1.03 -27.44 12.48
C VAL A 48 -0.45 -27.95 11.15
N ASN A 49 -0.63 -29.25 10.89
CA ASN A 49 -0.30 -29.85 9.61
C ASN A 49 -1.49 -29.67 8.65
N ALA A 50 -1.47 -28.57 7.91
CA ALA A 50 -2.50 -28.22 6.94
C ALA A 50 -1.86 -27.61 5.68
N GLY A 51 -2.51 -27.79 4.53
CA GLY A 51 -2.06 -27.17 3.28
C GLY A 51 -2.21 -25.65 3.30
N THR A 52 -1.40 -24.95 2.50
CA THR A 52 -1.36 -23.48 2.41
C THR A 52 -2.74 -22.85 2.18
N ARG A 53 -3.60 -23.50 1.39
CA ARG A 53 -4.97 -23.02 1.13
C ARG A 53 -5.83 -23.00 2.39
N ILE A 54 -5.80 -24.07 3.19
CA ILE A 54 -6.60 -24.16 4.43
C ILE A 54 -6.14 -23.09 5.42
N MET A 55 -4.83 -22.82 5.48
CA MET A 55 -4.29 -21.78 6.36
C MET A 55 -4.61 -20.37 5.88
N ALA A 56 -4.68 -20.13 4.57
CA ALA A 56 -5.15 -18.87 4.01
C ALA A 56 -6.62 -18.60 4.38
N ASP A 57 -7.48 -19.62 4.24
CA ASP A 57 -8.89 -19.54 4.62
C ASP A 57 -9.05 -19.31 6.14
N LEU A 58 -8.24 -19.99 6.96
CA LEU A 58 -8.24 -19.81 8.41
C LEU A 58 -7.78 -18.41 8.84
N CYS A 59 -6.75 -17.85 8.19
CA CYS A 59 -6.32 -16.47 8.46
C CYS A 59 -7.45 -15.47 8.15
N ALA A 60 -8.15 -15.66 7.03
CA ALA A 60 -9.28 -14.82 6.67
C ALA A 60 -10.43 -14.94 7.68
N GLU A 61 -10.72 -16.15 8.18
CA GLU A 61 -11.71 -16.37 9.23
C GLU A 61 -11.32 -15.67 10.55
N PHE A 62 -10.04 -15.68 10.93
CA PHE A 62 -9.56 -14.94 12.10
C PHE A 62 -9.72 -13.43 11.96
N GLU A 63 -9.42 -12.87 10.78
CA GLU A 63 -9.63 -11.44 10.50
C GLU A 63 -11.11 -11.06 10.55
N GLN A 64 -12.00 -11.91 10.04
CA GLN A 64 -13.46 -11.71 10.13
C GLN A 64 -13.97 -11.73 11.57
N LEU A 65 -13.38 -12.54 12.43
CA LEU A 65 -13.66 -12.57 13.88
C LEU A 65 -13.01 -11.40 14.64
N GLY A 66 -12.37 -10.46 13.92
CA GLY A 66 -11.81 -9.24 14.49
C GLY A 66 -10.40 -9.40 15.09
N ALA A 67 -9.72 -10.52 14.81
CA ALA A 67 -8.35 -10.73 15.24
C ALA A 67 -7.35 -10.02 14.30
N ALA A 68 -6.30 -9.45 14.89
CA ALA A 68 -5.16 -8.96 14.12
C ALA A 68 -4.23 -10.14 13.79
N VAL A 69 -4.17 -10.54 12.52
CA VAL A 69 -3.33 -11.64 12.05
C VAL A 69 -1.95 -11.12 11.65
N THR A 70 -0.91 -11.60 12.31
CA THR A 70 0.49 -11.33 11.94
C THR A 70 1.07 -12.56 11.26
N LYS A 71 1.48 -12.38 10.00
CA LYS A 71 2.24 -13.37 9.23
C LYS A 71 3.70 -12.91 9.26
N PRO A 72 4.56 -13.41 10.18
CA PRO A 72 5.97 -13.10 10.13
C PRO A 72 6.47 -13.49 8.75
N ASN A 73 6.96 -12.49 8.02
CA ASN A 73 7.30 -12.57 6.61
C ASN A 73 8.26 -13.74 6.36
N THR A 74 7.78 -14.79 5.70
CA THR A 74 8.53 -15.99 5.30
C THR A 74 9.47 -15.68 4.11
N LEU A 75 10.28 -14.64 4.24
CA LEU A 75 11.42 -14.36 3.36
C LEU A 75 12.71 -14.99 3.89
N ASN A 76 12.63 -15.95 4.80
CA ASN A 76 13.79 -16.71 5.27
C ASN A 76 13.85 -18.06 4.55
N PRO A 77 14.69 -18.21 3.50
CA PRO A 77 14.87 -19.47 2.81
C PRO A 77 15.79 -20.37 3.66
N ASN A 78 15.29 -20.89 4.78
CA ASN A 78 15.93 -22.02 5.43
C ASN A 78 15.23 -23.31 4.97
N PRO A 79 15.96 -24.25 4.33
CA PRO A 79 15.43 -25.55 3.95
C PRO A 79 15.41 -26.51 5.17
N PRO A 80 14.59 -27.57 5.11
CA PRO A 80 14.23 -28.37 6.28
C PRO A 80 15.41 -29.04 6.97
N ASP A 81 15.43 -28.88 8.29
CA ASP A 81 16.46 -29.36 9.20
C ASP A 81 16.36 -30.87 9.42
N GLY A 82 17.06 -31.64 8.57
CA GLY A 82 17.21 -33.09 8.75
C GLY A 82 18.57 -33.66 8.33
N GLY A 83 19.47 -32.82 7.80
CA GLY A 83 20.82 -33.21 7.40
C GLY A 83 21.87 -32.46 8.22
N ASP A 84 22.94 -33.16 8.60
CA ASP A 84 24.04 -32.63 9.41
C ASP A 84 24.51 -31.25 8.90
N ARG A 85 24.10 -30.20 9.63
CA ARG A 85 24.30 -28.76 9.35
C ARG A 85 25.78 -28.34 9.25
N ARG A 86 26.71 -29.28 9.44
CA ARG A 86 28.16 -29.09 9.39
C ARG A 86 28.80 -29.55 8.08
N THR A 87 28.04 -30.10 7.15
CA THR A 87 28.59 -30.55 5.86
C THR A 87 28.84 -29.36 4.91
N ALA A 88 29.97 -29.38 4.20
CA ALA A 88 30.34 -28.34 3.24
C ALA A 88 29.30 -28.20 2.12
N GLU A 89 28.71 -29.31 1.67
CA GLU A 89 27.68 -29.35 0.63
C GLU A 89 26.39 -28.62 1.05
N TYR A 90 26.01 -28.69 2.33
CA TYR A 90 24.87 -27.95 2.86
C TYR A 90 25.09 -26.45 2.76
N TRP A 91 26.27 -25.97 3.17
CA TRP A 91 26.61 -24.55 3.10
C TRP A 91 26.73 -24.07 1.66
N GLU A 92 27.33 -24.85 0.76
CA GLU A 92 27.45 -24.48 -0.65
C GLU A 92 26.07 -24.34 -1.33
N ARG A 93 25.14 -25.26 -1.05
CA ARG A 93 23.75 -25.16 -1.51
C ARG A 93 23.04 -23.93 -0.93
N LYS A 94 23.27 -23.62 0.36
CA LYS A 94 22.70 -22.43 1.01
C LYS A 94 23.23 -21.13 0.41
N PHE A 95 24.54 -21.04 0.17
CA PHE A 95 25.15 -19.88 -0.47
C PHE A 95 24.65 -19.69 -1.90
N ARG A 96 24.50 -20.76 -2.69
CA ARG A 96 23.89 -20.67 -4.02
C ARG A 96 22.46 -20.12 -3.94
N ALA A 97 21.63 -20.69 -3.08
CA ALA A 97 20.24 -20.24 -2.90
C ALA A 97 20.15 -18.77 -2.46
N MET A 98 21.02 -18.32 -1.56
CA MET A 98 21.12 -16.92 -1.13
C MET A 98 21.56 -16.00 -2.27
N ASN A 99 22.58 -16.39 -3.05
CA ASN A 99 23.02 -15.59 -4.20
C ASN A 99 21.95 -15.49 -5.29
N ASP A 100 21.23 -16.57 -5.56
CA ASP A 100 20.12 -16.55 -6.52
C ASP A 100 18.94 -15.70 -6.01
N ALA A 101 18.70 -15.67 -4.69
CA ALA A 101 17.71 -14.77 -4.09
C ALA A 101 18.16 -13.31 -4.18
N ALA A 102 19.42 -13.01 -3.85
CA ALA A 102 19.99 -11.67 -3.94
C ALA A 102 19.95 -11.14 -5.39
N ARG A 103 20.26 -11.98 -6.38
CA ARG A 103 20.16 -11.61 -7.80
C ARG A 103 18.73 -11.25 -8.19
N ARG A 104 17.74 -12.06 -7.80
CA ARG A 104 16.32 -11.78 -8.06
C ARG A 104 15.85 -10.47 -7.42
N GLN A 105 16.30 -10.20 -6.19
CA GLN A 105 15.99 -8.92 -5.54
C GLN A 105 16.63 -7.74 -6.25
N HIS A 106 17.87 -7.87 -6.72
CA HIS A 106 18.54 -6.83 -7.48
C HIS A 106 17.82 -6.55 -8.82
N GLU A 107 17.38 -7.60 -9.52
CA GLU A 107 16.59 -7.47 -10.75
C GLU A 107 15.25 -6.74 -10.50
N GLN A 108 14.55 -7.06 -9.39
CA GLN A 108 13.33 -6.36 -9.01
C GLN A 108 13.57 -4.88 -8.67
N ILE A 109 14.65 -4.57 -7.96
CA ILE A 109 15.02 -3.19 -7.65
C ILE A 109 15.28 -2.42 -8.94
N GLN A 110 15.96 -3.02 -9.91
CA GLN A 110 16.23 -2.38 -11.19
C GLN A 110 14.93 -2.10 -11.96
N GLN A 111 14.00 -3.07 -12.01
CA GLN A 111 12.70 -2.87 -12.64
C GLN A 111 11.91 -1.71 -12.01
N LEU A 112 11.91 -1.61 -10.68
CA LEU A 112 11.24 -0.52 -9.97
C LEU A 112 11.91 0.85 -10.19
N ILE A 113 13.23 0.88 -10.37
CA ILE A 113 13.95 2.11 -10.75
C ILE A 113 13.53 2.55 -12.15
N ASP A 114 13.51 1.63 -13.11
CA ASP A 114 13.12 1.91 -14.49
C ASP A 114 11.66 2.40 -14.56
N GLU A 115 10.75 1.74 -13.83
CA GLU A 115 9.34 2.14 -13.73
C GLU A 115 9.16 3.52 -13.10
N ARG A 116 9.90 3.82 -12.02
CA ARG A 116 9.89 5.16 -11.41
C ARG A 116 10.33 6.21 -12.41
N ASP A 117 11.38 5.94 -13.17
CA ASP A 117 11.93 6.90 -14.14
C ASP A 117 10.95 7.14 -15.29
N GLU A 118 10.29 6.09 -15.76
CA GLU A 118 9.20 6.20 -16.74
C GLU A 118 8.04 7.04 -16.20
N LEU A 119 7.57 6.75 -14.98
CA LEU A 119 6.49 7.50 -14.34
C LEU A 119 6.87 8.97 -14.12
N GLN A 120 8.13 9.26 -13.76
CA GLN A 120 8.62 10.62 -13.63
C GLN A 120 8.65 11.36 -14.97
N GLU A 121 9.03 10.68 -16.06
CA GLU A 121 9.03 11.28 -17.39
C GLU A 121 7.61 11.49 -17.92
N GLN A 122 6.69 10.56 -17.66
CA GLN A 122 5.26 10.74 -17.92
C GLN A 122 4.70 11.93 -17.14
N LEU A 123 5.05 12.08 -15.86
CA LEU A 123 4.62 13.21 -15.04
C LEU A 123 5.20 14.54 -15.56
N ARG A 124 6.47 14.58 -15.96
CA ARG A 124 7.09 15.76 -16.60
C ARG A 124 6.38 16.12 -17.90
N SER A 125 6.09 15.12 -18.73
CA SER A 125 5.36 15.31 -19.98
C SER A 125 3.94 15.80 -19.72
N ALA A 126 3.22 15.22 -18.75
CA ALA A 126 1.88 15.65 -18.37
C ALA A 126 1.86 17.05 -17.74
N THR A 127 2.87 17.40 -16.95
CA THR A 127 3.01 18.74 -16.35
C THR A 127 3.33 19.79 -17.41
N ASN A 128 4.09 19.44 -18.46
CA ASN A 128 4.31 20.32 -19.60
C ASN A 128 3.08 20.47 -20.52
N VAL A 129 2.13 19.53 -20.47
CA VAL A 129 0.85 19.59 -21.21
C VAL A 129 -0.29 20.19 -20.37
N SER A 130 -0.11 20.33 -19.05
CA SER A 130 -1.00 21.13 -18.23
C SER A 130 -0.86 22.59 -18.67
N THR A 131 -1.88 23.05 -19.40
CA THR A 131 -2.09 24.46 -19.74
C THR A 131 -1.68 25.32 -18.56
N PRO A 132 -0.78 26.29 -18.72
CA PRO A 132 -0.42 27.15 -17.62
C PRO A 132 -1.72 27.71 -17.05
N MET A 133 -1.89 27.70 -15.72
CA MET A 133 -3.01 28.39 -15.06
C MET A 133 -3.15 29.87 -15.50
N ASN A 134 -2.17 30.40 -16.24
CA ASN A 134 -2.24 31.62 -17.04
C ASN A 134 -3.27 31.51 -18.18
N GLY A 135 -4.57 31.52 -17.86
CA GLY A 135 -5.63 31.53 -18.86
C GLY A 135 -7.02 31.14 -18.37
N TRP A 136 -7.16 30.59 -17.14
CA TRP A 136 -8.46 30.13 -16.65
C TRP A 136 -9.53 31.24 -16.67
N ALA A 137 -9.14 32.48 -16.32
CA ALA A 137 -10.06 33.61 -16.28
C ALA A 137 -10.47 34.06 -17.69
N GLU A 138 -9.58 33.93 -18.68
CA GLU A 138 -9.90 34.19 -20.09
C GLU A 138 -10.90 33.15 -20.61
N THR A 139 -10.61 31.86 -20.40
CA THR A 139 -11.52 30.75 -20.76
C THR A 139 -12.89 30.90 -20.10
N LEU A 140 -12.93 31.33 -18.84
CA LEU A 140 -14.17 31.60 -18.13
C LEU A 140 -14.96 32.73 -18.79
N PHE A 141 -14.31 33.86 -19.11
CA PHE A 141 -14.97 35.00 -19.74
C PHE A 141 -15.43 34.72 -21.17
N ASP A 142 -14.76 33.83 -21.88
CA ASP A 142 -15.19 33.34 -23.19
C ASP A 142 -16.40 32.42 -23.06
N ALA A 143 -16.40 31.49 -22.09
CA ALA A 143 -17.51 30.56 -21.87
C ALA A 143 -18.81 31.25 -21.42
N VAL A 144 -18.74 32.25 -20.54
CA VAL A 144 -19.93 32.96 -20.04
C VAL A 144 -20.46 34.02 -21.00
N GLY A 145 -19.62 34.45 -21.96
CA GLY A 145 -19.97 35.46 -22.95
C GLY A 145 -20.12 36.88 -22.39
N PRO A 146 -20.16 37.90 -23.27
CA PRO A 146 -19.99 39.32 -22.91
C PRO A 146 -21.05 39.86 -21.94
N THR A 147 -22.29 39.36 -22.03
CA THR A 147 -23.41 39.82 -21.17
C THR A 147 -23.16 39.53 -19.69
N LEU A 148 -22.51 38.40 -19.37
CA LEU A 148 -22.34 37.93 -17.99
C LEU A 148 -20.97 38.27 -17.39
N ARG A 149 -19.97 38.67 -18.19
CA ARG A 149 -18.59 38.95 -17.74
C ARG A 149 -18.53 39.88 -16.53
N LYS A 150 -19.26 40.99 -16.57
CA LYS A 150 -19.25 42.00 -15.48
C LYS A 150 -19.84 41.45 -14.18
N SER A 151 -20.89 40.62 -14.26
CA SER A 151 -21.51 39.99 -13.08
C SER A 151 -20.57 38.95 -12.47
N VAL A 152 -20.00 38.09 -13.31
CA VAL A 152 -19.05 37.04 -12.91
C VAL A 152 -17.79 37.64 -12.30
N PHE A 153 -17.21 38.68 -12.92
CA PHE A 153 -16.06 39.40 -12.38
C PHE A 153 -16.32 39.95 -10.97
N LYS A 154 -17.49 40.56 -10.75
CA LYS A 154 -17.86 41.12 -9.44
C LYS A 154 -18.03 40.04 -8.38
N ALA A 155 -18.68 38.93 -8.73
CA ALA A 155 -18.85 37.79 -7.84
C ALA A 155 -17.49 37.18 -7.45
N LEU A 156 -16.62 36.93 -8.43
CA LEU A 156 -15.32 36.31 -8.19
C LEU A 156 -14.36 37.23 -7.45
N THR A 157 -14.36 38.53 -7.74
CA THR A 157 -13.54 39.50 -6.98
C THR A 157 -13.88 39.52 -5.50
N THR A 158 -15.15 39.27 -5.18
CA THR A 158 -15.64 39.21 -3.79
C THR A 158 -15.14 37.95 -3.06
N CYS A 159 -14.84 36.88 -3.79
CA CYS A 159 -14.34 35.61 -3.24
C CYS A 159 -12.81 35.53 -3.26
N LEU A 160 -12.16 36.11 -4.27
CA LEU A 160 -10.72 36.04 -4.51
C LEU A 160 -9.95 37.24 -3.92
N HIS A 161 -10.63 38.17 -3.26
CA HIS A 161 -9.98 39.29 -2.60
C HIS A 161 -8.93 38.79 -1.58
N PRO A 162 -7.72 39.37 -1.54
CA PRO A 162 -6.65 38.93 -0.63
C PRO A 162 -7.10 38.91 0.85
N ASP A 163 -7.97 39.83 1.25
CA ASP A 163 -8.54 39.87 2.61
C ASP A 163 -9.40 38.65 2.98
N ARG A 164 -9.85 37.86 2.01
CA ARG A 164 -10.75 36.71 2.21
C ARG A 164 -10.14 35.37 1.82
N ALA A 165 -9.33 35.35 0.79
CA ALA A 165 -8.70 34.15 0.26
C ALA A 165 -7.26 33.93 0.75
N GLY A 166 -6.72 34.84 1.56
CA GLY A 166 -5.33 34.76 2.03
C GLY A 166 -4.32 34.92 0.90
N ASP A 167 -3.09 34.48 1.13
CA ASP A 167 -1.95 34.68 0.22
C ASP A 167 -2.15 34.02 -1.16
N GLU A 168 -2.99 32.97 -1.24
CA GLU A 168 -3.31 32.27 -2.49
C GLU A 168 -4.30 33.05 -3.38
N GLY A 169 -5.08 33.97 -2.80
CA GLY A 169 -6.05 34.79 -3.55
C GLY A 169 -5.41 35.87 -4.42
N HIS A 170 -4.26 36.39 -4.00
CA HIS A 170 -3.57 37.47 -4.70
C HIS A 170 -3.20 37.15 -6.16
N PRO A 171 -2.52 36.02 -6.48
CA PRO A 171 -2.22 35.68 -7.87
C PRO A 171 -3.47 35.40 -8.71
N LEU A 172 -4.53 34.82 -8.11
CA LEU A 172 -5.79 34.55 -8.81
C LEU A 172 -6.56 35.84 -9.14
N GLN A 173 -6.58 36.80 -8.22
CA GLN A 173 -7.19 38.11 -8.45
C GLN A 173 -6.45 38.89 -9.55
N GLN A 174 -5.11 38.81 -9.60
CA GLN A 174 -4.32 39.44 -10.66
C GLN A 174 -4.67 38.86 -12.04
N GLN A 175 -4.79 37.53 -12.15
CA GLN A 175 -5.18 36.87 -13.39
C GLN A 175 -6.61 37.23 -13.81
N LEU A 176 -7.55 37.30 -12.85
CA LEU A 176 -8.93 37.73 -13.09
C LEU A 176 -9.01 39.17 -13.62
N ASN A 177 -8.25 40.10 -13.02
CA ASN A 177 -8.19 41.50 -13.45
C ASN A 177 -7.62 41.62 -14.87
N ALA A 178 -6.49 40.95 -15.15
CA ALA A 178 -5.86 40.99 -16.46
C ALA A 178 -6.78 40.46 -17.57
N ALA A 179 -7.48 39.35 -17.31
CA ALA A 179 -8.43 38.77 -18.26
C ALA A 179 -9.64 39.68 -18.49
N TYR A 180 -10.15 40.35 -17.44
CA TYR A 180 -11.29 41.26 -17.55
C TYR A 180 -10.94 42.52 -18.35
N ASP A 181 -9.75 43.09 -18.12
CA ASP A 181 -9.27 44.25 -18.88
C ASP A 181 -9.07 43.93 -20.35
N LYS A 182 -8.54 42.74 -20.66
CA LYS A 182 -8.41 42.24 -22.04
C LYS A 182 -9.77 42.06 -22.71
N ALA A 183 -10.75 41.50 -22.00
CA ALA A 183 -12.10 41.27 -22.51
C ALA A 183 -12.96 42.54 -22.67
N ARG A 184 -12.48 43.68 -22.14
CA ARG A 184 -13.12 45.01 -22.25
C ARG A 184 -12.59 45.83 -23.43
N ARG A 185 -11.41 45.48 -23.95
CA ARG A 185 -10.84 46.10 -25.17
C ARG A 185 -11.52 45.53 -26.41
#